data_AF-A0A199NWZ9-F1
#
_entry.id   AF-A0A199NWZ9-F1
#
_cell.length_a   1.000
_cell.length_b   1.000
_cell.length_c   1.000
_cell.angle_alpha   90.00
_cell.angle_beta   90.00
_cell.angle_gamma   90.00
#
_symmetry.space_group_name_H-M   'P 1'
#
loop_
_entity.id
_entity.type
_entity.pdbx_description
1 polymer ?
#
loop_
_entity_poly.entity_id
_entity_poly.type
_entity_poly.pdbx_seq_one_letter_code
_entity_poly.pdbx_strand_id
1 'polypeptide(L)'
;MVAIIDGQEHLVKTGISRSLLGQAVTCCVKGQVDQANRRLGYIVDGAVRLLKSDPTQENQKPLLEEAFHAFLQTDKGKELVDKAKTEALDIADVGDIHASLVDAEPRLRNTLGVPVLFDVINVAAGQQLVNALQGTYLPKQHMPDSSLLAVQNNALIASRLIADAKPLDTFLTEPFLPPGVSLKDAKRAAALLKDTAAAGSAHSDDRARAQALIAKIDDPANLEAGKQALKEMLVQKGLDGLFVSLLARFTLGESSDLGPDNMLVVPGEDGRNKAVSIDVTGFRYARENDVPAGPRDRPRHGWGKVIDTPALALDVLLDGSVMNSRYAKGLDSVHAAVVDCLRDALRENATPEAQTVKHWYAALDVHASTASLRALHRGLAGIAASPWMPDAGLVNQVLERNADFINDIVHRART
;
A
#
# COMPACT_ATOMS: atom_id res chain seq x y z
N MET A 1 -0.71 4.93 -13.69
CA MET A 1 -0.69 5.89 -14.80
C MET A 1 -1.02 7.27 -14.26
N VAL A 2 -0.58 8.36 -14.89
CA VAL A 2 -1.05 9.72 -14.57
C VAL A 2 -2.11 10.12 -15.60
N ALA A 3 -3.22 10.69 -15.16
CA ALA A 3 -4.29 11.20 -16.02
C ALA A 3 -4.72 12.60 -15.58
N ILE A 4 -5.28 13.38 -16.51
CA ILE A 4 -5.90 14.68 -16.19
C ILE A 4 -7.39 14.47 -15.95
N ILE A 5 -7.87 14.83 -14.77
CA ILE A 5 -9.28 14.80 -14.38
C ILE A 5 -9.61 16.16 -13.79
N ASP A 6 -10.66 16.81 -14.31
CA ASP A 6 -11.08 18.15 -13.89
C ASP A 6 -9.94 19.20 -13.88
N GLY A 7 -9.03 19.09 -14.84
CA GLY A 7 -7.88 20.00 -15.00
C GLY A 7 -6.72 19.75 -14.03
N GLN A 8 -6.74 18.65 -13.25
CA GLN A 8 -5.70 18.30 -12.30
C GLN A 8 -5.09 16.92 -12.58
N GLU A 9 -3.80 16.78 -12.29
CA GLU A 9 -3.10 15.50 -12.41
C GLU A 9 -3.52 14.53 -11.31
N HIS A 10 -3.85 13.31 -11.73
CA HIS A 10 -4.26 12.22 -10.86
C HIS A 10 -3.42 10.98 -11.14
N LEU A 11 -2.98 10.32 -10.07
CA LEU A 11 -2.52 8.94 -10.15
C LEU A 11 -3.73 8.03 -10.28
N VAL A 12 -3.77 7.29 -11.39
CA VAL A 12 -4.82 6.32 -11.68
C VAL A 12 -4.28 4.91 -11.53
N LYS A 13 -5.02 4.10 -10.75
CA LYS A 13 -4.73 2.69 -10.46
C LYS A 13 -5.94 1.82 -10.76
N THR A 14 -5.68 0.61 -11.27
CA THR A 14 -6.67 -0.47 -11.40
C THR A 14 -6.54 -1.41 -10.19
N GLY A 15 -7.57 -2.22 -9.92
CA GLY A 15 -7.51 -3.18 -8.82
C GLY A 15 -6.42 -4.25 -8.98
N ILE A 16 -5.91 -4.73 -7.84
CA ILE A 16 -4.70 -5.57 -7.72
C ILE A 16 -4.65 -6.78 -8.66
N SER A 17 -5.74 -7.52 -8.90
CA SER A 17 -5.68 -8.71 -9.77
C SER A 17 -5.24 -8.36 -11.19
N ARG A 18 -5.73 -7.24 -11.73
CA ARG A 18 -5.37 -6.79 -13.10
C ARG A 18 -3.92 -6.35 -13.18
N SER A 19 -3.44 -5.64 -12.17
CA SER A 19 -2.01 -5.32 -12.05
C SER A 19 -1.16 -6.59 -11.99
N LEU A 20 -1.56 -7.59 -11.20
CA LEU A 20 -0.86 -8.87 -11.09
C LEU A 20 -0.87 -9.67 -12.39
N LEU A 21 -1.96 -9.63 -13.17
CA LEU A 21 -2.02 -10.24 -14.51
C LEU A 21 -1.00 -9.61 -15.48
N GLY A 22 -0.93 -8.27 -15.54
CA GLY A 22 0.07 -7.58 -16.38
C GLY A 22 1.51 -7.89 -15.94
N GLN A 23 1.75 -7.96 -14.63
CA GLN A 23 3.05 -8.40 -14.09
C GLN A 23 3.37 -9.85 -14.47
N ALA A 24 2.39 -10.75 -14.44
CA ALA A 24 2.57 -12.15 -14.84
C ALA A 24 2.97 -12.27 -16.32
N VAL A 25 2.36 -11.49 -17.22
CA VAL A 25 2.76 -11.42 -18.65
C VAL A 25 4.21 -10.98 -18.76
N THR A 26 4.57 -9.89 -18.06
CA THR A 26 5.95 -9.36 -18.06
C THR A 26 6.96 -10.37 -17.54
N CYS A 27 6.60 -11.15 -16.51
CA CYS A 27 7.44 -12.23 -16.01
C CYS A 27 7.62 -13.34 -17.05
N CYS A 28 6.56 -13.78 -17.73
CA CYS A 28 6.66 -14.77 -18.81
C CYS A 28 7.56 -14.29 -19.96
N VAL A 29 7.45 -13.02 -20.37
CA VAL A 29 8.32 -12.41 -21.40
C VAL A 29 9.80 -12.50 -21.01
N LYS A 30 10.10 -12.36 -19.71
CA LYS A 30 11.46 -12.45 -19.16
C LYS A 30 11.91 -13.89 -18.89
N GLY A 31 11.13 -14.90 -19.28
CA GLY A 31 11.40 -16.31 -18.99
C GLY A 31 11.20 -16.70 -17.52
N GLN A 32 10.55 -15.86 -16.71
CA GLN A 32 10.38 -16.02 -15.27
C GLN A 32 9.02 -16.66 -14.92
N VAL A 33 8.73 -17.83 -15.49
CA VAL A 33 7.41 -18.50 -15.36
C VAL A 33 7.03 -18.72 -13.89
N ASP A 34 7.96 -19.16 -13.04
CA ASP A 34 7.69 -19.34 -11.61
C ASP A 34 7.29 -18.04 -10.90
N GLN A 35 7.85 -16.90 -11.33
CA GLN A 35 7.43 -15.60 -10.80
C GLN A 35 6.04 -15.22 -11.29
N ALA A 36 5.71 -15.52 -12.56
CA ALA A 36 4.37 -15.32 -13.09
C ALA A 36 3.33 -16.12 -12.29
N ASN A 37 3.57 -17.42 -12.08
CA ASN A 37 2.67 -18.28 -11.30
C ASN A 37 2.53 -17.82 -9.84
N ARG A 38 3.61 -17.30 -9.23
CA ARG A 38 3.51 -16.65 -7.91
C ARG A 38 2.57 -15.44 -7.91
N ARG A 39 2.60 -14.59 -8.94
CA ARG A 39 1.68 -13.44 -9.07
C ARG A 39 0.23 -13.89 -9.22
N LEU A 40 -0.03 -14.94 -10.00
CA LEU A 40 -1.35 -15.55 -10.13
C LEU A 40 -1.84 -16.13 -8.79
N GLY A 41 -0.96 -16.80 -8.05
CA GLY A 41 -1.24 -17.29 -6.69
C GLY A 41 -1.72 -16.17 -5.75
N TYR A 42 -1.08 -15.00 -5.77
CA TYR A 42 -1.52 -13.86 -4.96
C TYR A 42 -2.93 -13.35 -5.29
N ILE A 43 -3.40 -13.52 -6.53
CA ILE A 43 -4.77 -13.19 -6.90
C ILE A 43 -5.75 -14.13 -6.18
N VAL A 44 -5.47 -15.43 -6.24
CA VAL A 44 -6.28 -16.45 -5.58
C VAL A 44 -6.28 -16.27 -4.07
N ASP A 45 -5.11 -16.09 -3.45
CA ASP A 45 -4.98 -15.82 -2.01
C ASP A 45 -5.76 -14.56 -1.59
N GLY A 46 -5.73 -13.52 -2.43
CA GLY A 46 -6.50 -12.31 -2.25
C GLY A 46 -8.02 -12.55 -2.26
N ALA A 47 -8.51 -13.38 -3.19
CA ALA A 47 -9.91 -13.76 -3.28
C ALA A 47 -10.35 -14.60 -2.07
N VAL A 48 -9.57 -15.63 -1.70
CA VAL A 48 -9.81 -16.48 -0.53
C VAL A 48 -9.98 -15.64 0.73
N ARG A 49 -9.04 -14.71 0.97
CA ARG A 49 -9.06 -13.82 2.13
C ARG A 49 -10.32 -12.95 2.19
N LEU A 50 -10.80 -12.46 1.04
CA LEU A 50 -11.96 -11.58 0.96
C LEU A 50 -13.27 -12.35 1.14
N LEU A 51 -13.37 -13.53 0.53
CA LEU A 51 -14.61 -14.30 0.43
C LEU A 51 -14.85 -15.29 1.58
N LYS A 52 -13.87 -15.49 2.47
CA LYS A 52 -13.94 -16.45 3.61
C LYS A 52 -14.55 -17.81 3.19
N SER A 53 -14.21 -18.30 2.00
CA SER A 53 -14.87 -19.46 1.37
C SER A 53 -14.16 -20.79 1.61
N ASP A 54 -14.94 -21.86 1.47
CA ASP A 54 -14.68 -23.30 1.69
C ASP A 54 -13.50 -23.91 0.86
N PRO A 55 -12.97 -25.12 1.20
CA PRO A 55 -11.85 -25.82 0.54
C PRO A 55 -11.96 -26.04 -0.98
N THR A 56 -13.11 -25.76 -1.60
CA THR A 56 -13.29 -25.84 -3.06
C THR A 56 -12.47 -24.81 -3.84
N GLN A 57 -11.87 -23.82 -3.18
CA GLN A 57 -10.91 -22.88 -3.78
C GLN A 57 -9.49 -23.45 -3.97
N GLU A 58 -9.15 -24.62 -3.40
CA GLU A 58 -7.83 -25.26 -3.62
C GLU A 58 -7.55 -25.55 -5.11
N ASN A 59 -8.60 -25.73 -5.91
CA ASN A 59 -8.49 -25.94 -7.37
C ASN A 59 -8.47 -24.65 -8.21
N GLN A 60 -8.59 -23.46 -7.61
CA GLN A 60 -8.64 -22.19 -8.37
C GLN A 60 -7.25 -21.76 -8.86
N LYS A 61 -6.20 -22.06 -8.10
CA LYS A 61 -4.82 -21.73 -8.48
C LYS A 61 -4.36 -22.47 -9.75
N PRO A 62 -4.42 -23.82 -9.81
CA PRO A 62 -4.05 -24.53 -11.04
C PRO A 62 -4.96 -24.13 -12.21
N LEU A 63 -6.26 -23.92 -11.98
CA LEU A 63 -7.20 -23.46 -13.01
C LEU A 63 -6.80 -22.10 -13.60
N LEU A 64 -6.45 -21.13 -12.75
CA LEU A 64 -6.00 -19.81 -13.19
C LEU A 64 -4.67 -19.89 -13.94
N GLU A 65 -3.71 -20.68 -13.46
CA GLU A 65 -2.42 -20.89 -14.12
C GLU A 65 -2.62 -21.50 -15.52
N GLU A 66 -3.42 -22.56 -15.64
CA GLU A 66 -3.75 -23.21 -16.92
C GLU A 66 -4.43 -22.25 -17.89
N ALA A 67 -5.49 -21.56 -17.46
CA ALA A 67 -6.22 -20.61 -18.28
C ALA A 67 -5.33 -19.44 -18.73
N PHE A 68 -4.46 -18.94 -17.85
CA PHE A 68 -3.51 -17.87 -18.16
C PHE A 68 -2.49 -18.29 -19.22
N HIS A 69 -1.85 -19.46 -19.06
CA HIS A 69 -0.87 -19.94 -20.02
C HIS A 69 -1.50 -20.31 -21.36
N ALA A 70 -2.72 -20.84 -21.37
CA ALA A 70 -3.50 -21.06 -22.59
C ALA A 70 -3.83 -19.74 -23.29
N PHE A 71 -4.25 -18.71 -22.55
CA PHE A 71 -4.50 -17.37 -23.08
C PHE A 71 -3.27 -16.80 -23.81
N LEU A 72 -2.07 -16.96 -23.25
CA LEU A 72 -0.82 -16.49 -23.88
C LEU A 72 -0.53 -17.13 -25.25
N GLN A 73 -1.12 -18.30 -25.54
CA GLN A 73 -0.98 -18.97 -26.85
C GLN A 73 -1.95 -18.46 -27.91
N THR A 74 -2.98 -17.70 -27.52
CA THR A 74 -3.93 -17.08 -28.45
C THR A 74 -3.30 -15.90 -29.18
N ASP A 75 -3.89 -15.47 -30.30
CA ASP A 75 -3.38 -14.32 -31.06
C ASP A 75 -3.40 -13.03 -30.23
N LYS A 76 -4.47 -12.82 -29.45
CA LYS A 76 -4.57 -11.70 -28.51
C LYS A 76 -3.52 -11.77 -27.41
N GLY A 77 -3.26 -12.96 -26.86
CA GLY A 77 -2.21 -13.17 -25.87
C GLY A 77 -0.81 -12.86 -26.41
N LYS A 78 -0.51 -13.28 -27.65
CA LYS A 78 0.76 -12.98 -28.33
C LYS A 78 0.95 -11.49 -28.55
N GLU A 79 -0.09 -10.76 -28.96
CA GLU A 79 -0.03 -9.31 -29.13
C GLU A 79 0.34 -8.59 -27.81
N LEU A 80 -0.27 -8.99 -26.69
CA LEU A 80 0.06 -8.41 -25.38
C LEU A 80 1.46 -8.79 -24.90
N VAL A 81 1.93 -10.00 -25.21
CA VAL A 81 3.33 -10.40 -24.97
C VAL A 81 4.29 -9.51 -25.75
N ASP A 82 3.96 -9.16 -27.00
CA ASP A 82 4.78 -8.26 -27.81
C ASP A 82 4.79 -6.83 -27.24
N LYS A 83 3.65 -6.29 -26.81
CA LYS A 83 3.59 -5.02 -26.07
C LYS A 83 4.40 -5.05 -24.77
N ALA A 84 4.36 -6.17 -24.04
CA ALA A 84 5.07 -6.33 -22.78
C ALA A 84 6.60 -6.33 -22.94
N LYS A 85 7.13 -6.78 -24.10
CA LYS A 85 8.57 -6.69 -24.42
C LYS A 85 9.07 -5.26 -24.48
N THR A 86 8.21 -4.32 -24.85
CA THR A 86 8.54 -2.89 -24.94
C THR A 86 8.02 -2.08 -23.75
N GLU A 87 7.62 -2.75 -22.66
CA GLU A 87 7.07 -2.10 -21.44
C GLU A 87 5.85 -1.20 -21.74
N ALA A 88 5.07 -1.55 -22.77
CA ALA A 88 3.96 -0.72 -23.29
C ALA A 88 2.57 -1.17 -22.82
N LEU A 89 2.48 -2.12 -21.87
CA LEU A 89 1.18 -2.54 -21.32
C LEU A 89 0.51 -1.40 -20.55
N ASP A 90 -0.77 -1.16 -20.83
CA ASP A 90 -1.57 -0.15 -20.16
C ASP A 90 -2.76 -0.72 -19.34
N ILE A 91 -3.63 0.16 -18.85
CA ILE A 91 -4.81 -0.21 -18.04
C ILE A 91 -5.87 -0.94 -18.87
N ALA A 92 -6.00 -0.64 -20.17
CA ALA A 92 -6.93 -1.33 -21.05
C ALA A 92 -6.43 -2.76 -21.32
N ASP A 93 -5.13 -2.92 -21.58
CA ASP A 93 -4.51 -4.22 -21.82
C ASP A 93 -4.75 -5.21 -20.67
N VAL A 94 -4.57 -4.77 -19.41
CA VAL A 94 -4.82 -5.65 -18.24
C VAL A 94 -6.30 -5.91 -17.99
N GLY A 95 -7.19 -4.99 -18.40
CA GLY A 95 -8.64 -5.23 -18.41
C GLY A 95 -9.02 -6.30 -19.44
N ASP A 96 -8.37 -6.27 -20.59
CA ASP A 96 -8.56 -7.20 -21.69
C ASP A 96 -8.07 -8.62 -21.37
N ILE A 97 -6.92 -8.76 -20.68
CA ILE A 97 -6.47 -10.06 -20.17
C ILE A 97 -7.55 -10.65 -19.25
N HIS A 98 -8.03 -9.85 -18.30
CA HIS A 98 -9.05 -10.29 -17.35
C HIS A 98 -10.31 -10.75 -18.09
N ALA A 99 -10.83 -9.93 -19.00
CA ALA A 99 -12.03 -10.26 -19.77
C ALA A 99 -11.87 -11.59 -20.53
N SER A 100 -10.74 -11.75 -21.25
CA SER A 100 -10.48 -12.98 -22.01
C SER A 100 -10.36 -14.23 -21.13
N LEU A 101 -9.82 -14.11 -19.91
CA LEU A 101 -9.77 -15.23 -18.96
C LEU A 101 -11.16 -15.60 -18.44
N VAL A 102 -12.01 -14.61 -18.16
CA VAL A 102 -13.39 -14.87 -17.71
C VAL A 102 -14.24 -15.47 -18.83
N ASP A 103 -14.05 -15.00 -20.07
CA ASP A 103 -14.76 -15.55 -21.23
C ASP A 103 -14.36 -17.02 -21.49
N ALA A 104 -13.08 -17.35 -21.34
CA ALA A 104 -12.56 -18.70 -21.55
C ALA A 104 -12.89 -19.65 -20.38
N GLU A 105 -12.85 -19.17 -19.14
CA GLU A 105 -13.12 -19.95 -17.94
C GLU A 105 -13.99 -19.14 -16.95
N PRO A 106 -15.34 -19.19 -17.10
CA PRO A 106 -16.27 -18.41 -16.28
C PRO A 106 -16.16 -18.67 -14.78
N ARG A 107 -15.63 -19.82 -14.34
CA ARG A 107 -15.42 -20.12 -12.92
C ARG A 107 -14.39 -19.20 -12.26
N LEU A 108 -13.52 -18.55 -13.04
CA LEU A 108 -12.53 -17.60 -12.55
C LEU A 108 -13.11 -16.21 -12.28
N ARG A 109 -14.36 -15.91 -12.71
CA ARG A 109 -14.98 -14.58 -12.59
C ARG A 109 -14.87 -13.99 -11.19
N ASN A 110 -15.28 -14.74 -10.16
CA ASN A 110 -15.23 -14.25 -8.78
C ASN A 110 -13.80 -14.17 -8.25
N THR A 111 -12.96 -15.16 -8.58
CA THR A 111 -11.53 -15.21 -8.20
C THR A 111 -10.77 -13.99 -8.73
N LEU A 112 -11.05 -13.58 -9.96
CA LEU A 112 -10.40 -12.42 -10.59
C LEU A 112 -11.08 -11.09 -10.21
N GLY A 113 -12.41 -11.05 -10.22
CA GLY A 113 -13.22 -9.84 -10.07
C GLY A 113 -13.27 -9.31 -8.65
N VAL A 114 -13.36 -10.17 -7.63
CA VAL A 114 -13.51 -9.75 -6.23
C VAL A 114 -12.30 -8.95 -5.76
N PRO A 115 -11.04 -9.40 -5.95
CA PRO A 115 -9.90 -8.59 -5.54
C PRO A 115 -9.72 -7.34 -6.40
N VAL A 116 -10.20 -7.29 -7.65
CA VAL A 116 -10.23 -6.01 -8.40
C VAL A 116 -11.16 -5.01 -7.74
N LEU A 117 -12.39 -5.42 -7.49
CA LEU A 117 -13.45 -4.55 -7.00
C LEU A 117 -13.16 -4.06 -5.58
N PHE A 118 -12.75 -4.95 -4.69
CA PHE A 118 -12.53 -4.59 -3.30
C PHE A 118 -11.22 -3.88 -3.06
N ASP A 119 -10.22 -4.04 -3.92
CA ASP A 119 -9.04 -3.18 -3.85
C ASP A 119 -9.43 -1.72 -4.12
N VAL A 120 -10.25 -1.47 -5.15
CA VAL A 120 -10.68 -0.10 -5.46
C VAL A 120 -11.75 0.47 -4.51
N ILE A 121 -12.66 -0.35 -4.00
CA ILE A 121 -13.61 0.11 -2.98
C ILE A 121 -12.88 0.38 -1.66
N ASN A 122 -11.99 -0.52 -1.23
CA ASN A 122 -11.33 -0.39 0.07
C ASN A 122 -10.35 0.78 0.07
N VAL A 123 -9.61 1.00 -1.01
CA VAL A 123 -8.72 2.17 -1.09
C VAL A 123 -9.52 3.46 -1.14
N ALA A 124 -10.62 3.52 -1.91
CA ALA A 124 -11.46 4.71 -1.94
C ALA A 124 -12.10 5.03 -0.59
N ALA A 125 -12.72 4.03 0.06
CA ALA A 125 -13.34 4.19 1.36
C ALA A 125 -12.32 4.47 2.47
N GLY A 126 -11.20 3.74 2.47
CA GLY A 126 -10.11 3.92 3.43
C GLY A 126 -9.49 5.30 3.33
N GLN A 127 -9.19 5.77 2.12
CA GLN A 127 -8.66 7.11 1.91
C GLN A 127 -9.68 8.19 2.33
N GLN A 128 -10.97 8.02 2.03
CA GLN A 128 -12.01 8.95 2.50
C GLN A 128 -12.08 9.02 4.03
N LEU A 129 -11.98 7.87 4.70
CA LEU A 129 -11.98 7.78 6.17
C LEU A 129 -10.75 8.49 6.77
N VAL A 130 -9.57 8.20 6.23
CA VAL A 130 -8.31 8.85 6.66
C VAL A 130 -8.36 10.36 6.37
N ASN A 131 -8.84 10.78 5.20
CA ASN A 131 -9.01 12.20 4.87
C ASN A 131 -9.99 12.91 5.79
N ALA A 132 -11.06 12.25 6.22
CA ALA A 132 -12.01 12.84 7.17
C ALA A 132 -11.35 13.12 8.54
N LEU A 133 -10.41 12.27 8.96
CA LEU A 133 -9.58 12.52 10.14
C LEU A 133 -8.54 13.61 9.88
N GLN A 134 -7.80 13.50 8.76
CA GLN A 134 -6.74 14.44 8.38
C GLN A 134 -7.27 15.86 8.17
N GLY A 135 -8.50 16.00 7.64
CA GLY A 135 -9.17 17.28 7.42
C GLY A 135 -9.54 18.03 8.69
N THR A 136 -9.37 17.42 9.87
CA THR A 136 -9.51 18.13 11.15
C THR A 136 -8.31 19.04 11.45
N TYR A 137 -7.17 18.83 10.78
CA TYR A 137 -5.93 19.59 11.00
C TYR A 137 -5.14 19.93 9.72
N LEU A 138 -5.56 19.45 8.54
CA LEU A 138 -4.95 19.76 7.24
C LEU A 138 -5.90 20.50 6.31
N PRO A 139 -5.40 21.52 5.58
CA PRO A 139 -6.13 22.14 4.48
C PRO A 139 -6.46 21.13 3.37
N LYS A 140 -7.62 21.28 2.72
CA LYS A 140 -8.09 20.38 1.65
C LYS A 140 -7.09 20.21 0.50
N GLN A 141 -6.38 21.26 0.13
CA GLN A 141 -5.41 21.19 -0.98
C GLN A 141 -4.26 20.22 -0.71
N HIS A 142 -3.91 19.98 0.56
CA HIS A 142 -2.86 19.07 1.02
C HIS A 142 -3.36 17.65 1.30
N MET A 143 -4.66 17.39 1.17
CA MET A 143 -5.21 16.06 1.26
C MET A 143 -5.38 15.48 -0.16
N PRO A 144 -5.07 14.19 -0.36
CA PRO A 144 -5.30 13.57 -1.66
C PRO A 144 -6.79 13.37 -1.84
N ASP A 145 -7.33 13.58 -3.03
CA ASP A 145 -8.68 13.09 -3.32
C ASP A 145 -8.63 11.59 -3.60
N SER A 146 -9.76 10.89 -3.45
CA SER A 146 -9.87 9.49 -3.88
C SER A 146 -11.23 9.24 -4.50
N SER A 147 -11.22 9.23 -5.83
CA SER A 147 -12.41 9.05 -6.65
C SER A 147 -12.43 7.65 -7.23
N LEU A 148 -13.50 6.93 -6.96
CA LEU A 148 -13.82 5.68 -7.64
C LEU A 148 -14.38 6.00 -9.03
N LEU A 149 -13.72 5.51 -10.07
CA LEU A 149 -14.12 5.71 -11.46
C LEU A 149 -14.62 4.40 -12.04
N ALA A 150 -15.85 4.39 -12.54
CA ALA A 150 -16.41 3.29 -13.31
C ALA A 150 -16.29 3.62 -14.80
N VAL A 151 -15.43 2.90 -15.52
CA VAL A 151 -15.28 2.98 -16.98
C VAL A 151 -15.72 1.66 -17.60
N GLN A 152 -16.17 1.65 -18.86
CA GLN A 152 -16.94 0.54 -19.48
C GLN A 152 -16.50 -0.90 -19.13
N ASN A 153 -15.19 -1.16 -18.95
CA ASN A 153 -14.66 -2.46 -18.54
C ASN A 153 -13.73 -2.40 -17.30
N ASN A 154 -13.69 -1.30 -16.55
CA ASN A 154 -12.80 -1.16 -15.41
C ASN A 154 -13.39 -0.36 -14.24
N ALA A 155 -12.94 -0.71 -13.04
CA ALA A 155 -13.11 0.08 -11.85
C ALA A 155 -11.72 0.58 -11.45
N LEU A 156 -11.56 1.89 -11.39
CA LEU A 156 -10.30 2.56 -11.15
C LEU A 156 -10.39 3.44 -9.92
N ILE A 157 -9.24 3.72 -9.31
CA ILE A 157 -9.10 4.83 -8.39
C ILE A 157 -8.27 5.90 -9.06
N ALA A 158 -8.75 7.13 -8.96
CA ALA A 158 -7.96 8.31 -9.20
C ALA A 158 -7.67 9.02 -7.88
N SER A 159 -6.40 9.31 -7.64
CA SER A 159 -5.98 10.13 -6.52
C SER A 159 -5.21 11.35 -6.99
N ARG A 160 -5.64 12.53 -6.56
CA ARG A 160 -5.03 13.80 -6.96
C ARG A 160 -3.59 13.87 -6.47
N LEU A 161 -2.69 14.31 -7.35
CA LEU A 161 -1.34 14.66 -6.94
C LEU A 161 -1.38 15.93 -6.07
N ILE A 162 -0.76 15.85 -4.90
CA ILE A 162 -0.64 17.00 -4.00
C ILE A 162 0.58 17.80 -4.43
N ALA A 163 0.36 19.05 -4.84
CA ALA A 163 1.43 19.99 -5.15
C ALA A 163 2.32 20.21 -3.91
N ASP A 164 3.62 20.42 -4.13
CA ASP A 164 4.62 20.71 -3.09
C ASP A 164 4.85 19.60 -2.05
N ALA A 165 4.27 18.42 -2.25
CA ALA A 165 4.48 17.28 -1.38
C ALA A 165 5.79 16.54 -1.67
N LYS A 166 6.50 16.12 -0.62
CA LYS A 166 7.68 15.26 -0.71
C LYS A 166 7.35 13.85 -0.20
N PRO A 167 7.79 12.76 -0.87
CA PRO A 167 7.66 11.40 -0.32
C PRO A 167 8.31 11.29 1.07
N LEU A 168 7.58 10.73 2.04
CA LEU A 168 8.05 10.65 3.42
C LEU A 168 9.28 9.74 3.55
N ASP A 169 9.35 8.66 2.79
CA ASP A 169 10.53 7.79 2.74
C ASP A 169 11.80 8.54 2.34
N THR A 170 11.71 9.39 1.32
CA THR A 170 12.79 10.22 0.82
C THR A 170 13.13 11.29 1.86
N PHE A 171 12.13 11.95 2.43
CA PHE A 171 12.33 12.95 3.50
C PHE A 171 13.07 12.37 4.72
N LEU A 172 12.73 11.16 5.15
CA LEU A 172 13.36 10.52 6.32
C LEU A 172 14.76 9.98 6.02
N THR A 173 15.03 9.55 4.79
CA THR A 173 16.30 8.88 4.44
C THR A 173 17.34 9.81 3.83
N GLU A 174 16.93 10.92 3.20
CA GLU A 174 17.84 11.86 2.54
C GLU A 174 19.01 12.33 3.43
N PRO A 175 18.85 12.63 4.74
CA PRO A 175 19.96 13.01 5.60
C PRO A 175 21.10 11.97 5.70
N PHE A 176 20.82 10.70 5.38
CA PHE A 176 21.78 9.60 5.45
C PHE A 176 22.45 9.28 4.11
N LEU A 177 21.98 9.90 3.02
CA LEU A 177 22.48 9.60 1.69
C LEU A 177 23.63 10.55 1.31
N PRO A 178 24.67 10.05 0.63
CA PRO A 178 25.71 10.91 0.09
C PRO A 178 25.13 11.95 -0.88
N PRO A 179 25.73 13.15 -0.99
CA PRO A 179 25.27 14.17 -1.93
C PRO A 179 25.12 13.64 -3.36
N GLY A 180 23.96 13.90 -3.97
CA GLY A 180 23.63 13.46 -5.33
C GLY A 180 23.17 12.01 -5.46
N VAL A 181 23.09 11.24 -4.37
CA VAL A 181 22.56 9.86 -4.37
C VAL A 181 21.09 9.88 -3.99
N SER A 182 20.24 9.35 -4.87
CA SER A 182 18.81 9.18 -4.56
C SER A 182 18.56 7.90 -3.72
N LEU A 183 17.45 7.88 -2.96
CA LEU A 183 17.02 6.67 -2.25
C LEU A 183 16.83 5.49 -3.22
N LYS A 184 16.34 5.75 -4.44
CA LYS A 184 16.18 4.74 -5.49
C LYS A 184 17.51 4.11 -5.88
N ASP A 185 18.56 4.90 -6.04
CA ASP A 185 19.89 4.42 -6.41
C ASP A 185 20.55 3.64 -5.27
N ALA A 186 20.38 4.11 -4.03
CA ALA A 186 20.85 3.39 -2.84
C ALA A 186 20.16 2.02 -2.70
N LYS A 187 18.83 1.95 -2.88
CA LYS A 187 18.07 0.68 -2.87
C LYS A 187 18.48 -0.25 -4.01
N ARG A 188 18.77 0.31 -5.19
CA ARG A 188 19.29 -0.47 -6.33
C ARG A 188 20.67 -1.06 -6.02
N ALA A 189 21.58 -0.28 -5.43
CA ALA A 189 22.88 -0.76 -4.99
C ALA A 189 22.74 -1.89 -3.96
N ALA A 190 21.88 -1.71 -2.95
CA ALA A 190 21.62 -2.75 -1.95
C ALA A 190 21.04 -4.03 -2.57
N ALA A 191 20.11 -3.91 -3.52
CA ALA A 191 19.54 -5.05 -4.23
C ALA A 191 20.61 -5.82 -5.04
N LEU A 192 21.51 -5.10 -5.74
CA LEU A 192 22.62 -5.69 -6.50
C LEU A 192 23.56 -6.53 -5.62
N LEU A 193 23.77 -6.14 -4.37
CA LEU A 193 24.63 -6.89 -3.45
C LEU A 193 23.94 -8.17 -2.92
N LYS A 194 22.61 -8.16 -2.82
CA LYS A 194 21.82 -9.31 -2.36
C LYS A 194 21.69 -10.41 -3.41
N ASP A 195 21.67 -10.05 -4.69
CA ASP A 195 21.65 -11.02 -5.79
C ASP A 195 23.06 -11.61 -5.99
N THR A 196 23.24 -12.87 -5.57
CA THR A 196 24.51 -13.63 -5.66
C THR A 196 24.65 -14.46 -6.93
N ALA A 197 23.62 -14.52 -7.79
CA ALA A 197 23.48 -15.58 -8.80
C ALA A 197 23.95 -15.28 -10.23
N ALA A 198 24.52 -14.10 -10.53
CA ALA A 198 24.97 -13.78 -11.89
C ALA A 198 26.30 -13.02 -11.91
N ALA A 199 27.40 -13.69 -11.53
CA ALA A 199 28.74 -13.11 -11.60
C ALA A 199 29.38 -13.35 -12.99
N GLY A 200 29.09 -12.47 -13.95
CA GLY A 200 29.94 -12.24 -15.13
C GLY A 200 30.92 -11.09 -14.88
N SER A 201 31.99 -10.98 -15.67
CA SER A 201 33.03 -9.95 -15.49
C SER A 201 32.52 -8.50 -15.64
N ALA A 202 31.46 -8.27 -16.42
CA ALA A 202 30.82 -6.94 -16.51
C ALA A 202 30.06 -6.53 -15.23
N HIS A 203 29.73 -7.49 -14.35
CA HIS A 203 29.06 -7.24 -13.07
C HIS A 203 30.03 -6.94 -11.92
N SER A 204 31.35 -7.05 -12.10
CA SER A 204 32.32 -6.80 -11.02
C SER A 204 32.41 -5.33 -10.63
N ASP A 205 32.45 -4.44 -11.62
CA ASP A 205 32.65 -3.00 -11.40
C ASP A 205 31.39 -2.35 -10.84
N ASP A 206 30.21 -2.74 -11.33
CA ASP A 206 28.91 -2.34 -10.79
C ASP A 206 28.75 -2.79 -9.33
N ARG A 207 29.16 -4.03 -9.03
CA ARG A 207 29.11 -4.57 -7.67
C ARG A 207 30.10 -3.86 -6.75
N ALA A 208 31.31 -3.56 -7.21
CA ALA A 208 32.30 -2.80 -6.45
C ALA A 208 31.80 -1.38 -6.14
N ARG A 209 31.18 -0.70 -7.12
CA ARG A 209 30.54 0.61 -6.91
C ARG A 209 29.37 0.53 -5.93
N ALA A 210 28.50 -0.47 -6.06
CA ALA A 210 27.41 -0.70 -5.13
C ALA A 210 27.93 -0.96 -3.71
N GLN A 211 28.98 -1.76 -3.56
CA GLN A 211 29.60 -2.06 -2.27
C GLN A 211 30.23 -0.83 -1.64
N ALA A 212 30.96 -0.01 -2.41
CA ALA A 212 31.53 1.24 -1.93
C ALA A 212 30.43 2.24 -1.49
N LEU A 213 29.33 2.31 -2.23
CA LEU A 213 28.19 3.16 -1.87
C LEU A 213 27.53 2.71 -0.57
N ILE A 214 27.21 1.42 -0.44
CA ILE A 214 26.58 0.88 0.77
C ILE A 214 27.51 1.01 1.98
N ALA A 215 28.81 0.70 1.83
CA ALA A 215 29.79 0.90 2.89
C ALA A 215 29.90 2.36 3.33
N LYS A 216 29.76 3.32 2.40
CA LYS A 216 29.72 4.74 2.74
C LYS A 216 28.43 5.13 3.49
N ILE A 217 27.28 4.58 3.09
CA ILE A 217 26.00 4.83 3.78
C ILE A 217 26.01 4.24 5.19
N ASP A 218 26.55 3.03 5.35
CA ASP A 218 26.65 2.32 6.63
C ASP A 218 27.84 2.77 7.49
N ASP A 219 28.66 3.70 7.01
CA ASP A 219 29.76 4.26 7.79
C ASP A 219 29.20 4.91 9.08
N PRO A 220 29.69 4.53 10.27
CA PRO A 220 29.14 5.03 11.53
C PRO A 220 29.14 6.56 11.66
N ALA A 221 30.15 7.25 11.12
CA ALA A 221 30.20 8.71 11.20
C ALA A 221 29.13 9.35 10.30
N ASN A 222 28.89 8.78 9.11
CA ASN A 222 27.81 9.23 8.22
C ASN A 222 26.42 8.94 8.81
N LEU A 223 26.23 7.79 9.44
CA LEU A 223 24.98 7.46 10.14
C LEU A 223 24.70 8.45 11.28
N GLU A 224 25.70 8.74 12.13
CA GLU A 224 25.53 9.72 13.21
C GLU A 224 25.30 11.14 12.70
N ALA A 225 25.99 11.56 11.64
CA ALA A 225 25.75 12.85 10.99
C ALA A 225 24.31 12.94 10.45
N GLY A 226 23.84 11.88 9.78
CA GLY A 226 22.47 11.78 9.28
C GLY A 226 21.43 11.81 10.39
N LYS A 227 21.67 11.11 11.52
CA LYS A 227 20.81 11.15 12.71
C LYS A 227 20.70 12.57 13.25
N GLN A 228 21.82 13.26 13.39
CA GLN A 228 21.84 14.62 13.92
C GLN A 228 21.09 15.59 12.99
N ALA A 229 21.32 15.50 11.68
CA ALA A 229 20.62 16.33 10.69
C ALA A 229 19.11 16.07 10.66
N LEU A 230 18.68 14.80 10.68
CA LEU A 230 17.26 14.43 10.76
C LEU A 230 16.64 14.95 12.06
N LYS A 231 17.31 14.75 13.20
CA LYS A 231 16.84 15.22 14.51
C LYS A 231 16.69 16.73 14.55
N GLU A 232 17.68 17.50 14.08
CA GLU A 232 17.62 18.96 14.01
C GLU A 232 16.44 19.42 13.16
N MET A 233 16.25 18.82 11.99
CA MET A 233 15.13 19.12 11.12
C MET A 233 13.79 18.84 11.80
N LEU A 234 13.63 17.68 12.46
CA LEU A 234 12.40 17.32 13.17
C LEU A 234 12.15 18.23 14.39
N VAL A 235 13.18 18.67 15.10
CA VAL A 235 13.02 19.63 16.21
C VAL A 235 12.60 21.00 15.69
N GLN A 236 13.19 21.46 14.58
CA GLN A 236 12.91 22.79 14.03
C GLN A 236 11.56 22.87 13.30
N LYS A 237 11.23 21.85 12.52
CA LYS A 237 10.08 21.84 11.61
C LYS A 237 9.00 20.84 12.00
N GLY A 238 9.25 19.95 12.95
CA GLY A 238 8.28 18.91 13.31
C GLY A 238 8.06 17.88 12.22
N LEU A 239 7.13 16.98 12.50
CA LEU A 239 6.47 16.09 11.54
C LEU A 239 5.12 15.68 12.16
N ASP A 240 4.20 16.64 12.20
CA ASP A 240 2.94 16.45 12.91
C ASP A 240 1.99 15.57 12.10
N GLY A 241 1.21 14.74 12.79
CA GLY A 241 0.27 13.80 12.18
C GLY A 241 0.91 12.50 11.69
N LEU A 242 2.18 12.24 12.02
CA LEU A 242 2.84 10.95 11.73
C LEU A 242 2.13 9.81 12.45
N PHE A 243 1.93 9.94 13.76
CA PHE A 243 1.29 8.89 14.56
C PHE A 243 -0.20 8.81 14.29
N VAL A 244 -0.84 9.94 13.95
CA VAL A 244 -2.21 9.94 13.40
C VAL A 244 -2.28 9.07 12.14
N SER A 245 -1.39 9.31 11.18
CA SER A 245 -1.36 8.60 9.89
C SER A 245 -1.04 7.12 10.06
N LEU A 246 -0.04 6.78 10.88
CA LEU A 246 0.32 5.39 11.18
C LEU A 246 -0.83 4.66 11.86
N LEU A 247 -1.41 5.24 12.91
CA LEU A 247 -2.48 4.59 13.67
C LEU A 247 -3.76 4.46 12.85
N ALA A 248 -4.20 5.50 12.13
CA ALA A 248 -5.42 5.46 11.32
C ALA A 248 -5.36 4.42 10.20
N ARG A 249 -4.18 4.17 9.64
CA ARG A 249 -3.99 3.10 8.67
C ARG A 249 -3.83 1.74 9.33
N PHE A 250 -3.20 1.70 10.50
CA PHE A 250 -3.03 0.46 11.24
C PHE A 250 -4.37 -0.07 11.75
N THR A 251 -5.27 0.81 12.19
CA THR A 251 -6.66 0.49 12.51
C THR A 251 -7.43 0.02 11.29
N LEU A 252 -7.04 0.33 10.04
CA LEU A 252 -7.62 -0.26 8.83
C LEU A 252 -7.11 -1.68 8.52
N GLY A 253 -6.18 -2.20 9.34
CA GLY A 253 -5.58 -3.52 9.21
C GLY A 253 -4.42 -3.56 8.23
N GLU A 254 -3.91 -2.40 7.80
CA GLU A 254 -2.65 -2.34 7.05
C GLU A 254 -1.51 -2.89 7.92
N SER A 255 -0.58 -3.63 7.33
CA SER A 255 0.58 -4.16 8.09
C SER A 255 1.85 -4.25 7.26
N SER A 256 1.75 -4.61 5.98
CA SER A 256 2.86 -4.56 5.03
C SER A 256 3.11 -3.17 4.43
N ASP A 257 2.07 -2.33 4.42
CA ASP A 257 2.00 -1.08 3.64
C ASP A 257 1.92 0.18 4.52
N LEU A 258 2.10 0.02 5.83
CA LEU A 258 2.16 1.12 6.82
C LEU A 258 3.44 1.95 6.78
N GLY A 259 4.37 1.61 5.90
CA GLY A 259 5.66 2.27 5.82
C GLY A 259 5.55 3.72 5.30
N PRO A 260 6.60 4.52 5.54
CA PRO A 260 6.80 5.84 4.93
C PRO A 260 6.66 5.91 3.41
N ASP A 261 6.77 4.78 2.69
CA ASP A 261 6.65 4.73 1.23
C ASP A 261 5.22 5.01 0.71
N ASN A 262 4.22 5.01 1.58
CA ASN A 262 2.84 5.37 1.27
C ASN A 262 2.39 6.65 2.01
N MET A 263 3.33 7.53 2.36
CA MET A 263 3.03 8.81 3.00
C MET A 263 3.80 9.93 2.33
N LEU A 264 3.27 11.14 2.46
CA LEU A 264 3.89 12.36 1.99
C LEU A 264 4.13 13.32 3.15
N VAL A 265 5.01 14.28 2.93
CA VAL A 265 5.25 15.43 3.78
C VAL A 265 4.85 16.69 3.02
N VAL A 266 4.05 17.52 3.66
CA VAL A 266 3.62 18.83 3.16
C VAL A 266 3.98 19.92 4.17
N PRO A 267 4.24 21.16 3.72
CA PRO A 267 4.36 22.29 4.62
C PRO A 267 2.97 22.63 5.22
N GLY A 268 2.89 22.72 6.54
CA GLY A 268 1.74 23.27 7.25
C GLY A 268 1.71 24.80 7.17
N GLU A 269 0.53 25.38 7.39
CA GLU A 269 0.35 26.84 7.45
C GLU A 269 1.14 27.47 8.62
N ASP A 270 1.39 26.70 9.67
CA ASP A 270 2.25 27.05 10.81
C ASP A 270 3.75 26.90 10.51
N GLY A 271 4.11 26.57 9.27
CA GLY A 271 5.49 26.36 8.83
C GLY A 271 6.13 25.06 9.33
N ARG A 272 5.35 24.18 9.99
CA ARG A 272 5.78 22.83 10.41
C ARG A 272 5.45 21.80 9.34
N ASN A 273 6.26 20.75 9.24
CA ASN A 273 5.99 19.63 8.34
C ASN A 273 4.80 18.81 8.85
N LYS A 274 3.92 18.38 7.95
CA LYS A 274 2.78 17.53 8.26
C LYS A 274 2.83 16.25 7.45
N ALA A 275 2.54 15.12 8.08
CA ALA A 275 2.43 13.83 7.40
C ALA A 275 1.04 13.66 6.78
N VAL A 276 1.00 13.20 5.52
CA VAL A 276 -0.21 12.96 4.74
C VAL A 276 -0.23 11.52 4.29
N SER A 277 -1.36 10.83 4.45
CA SER A 277 -1.48 9.44 4.01
C SER A 277 -1.94 9.38 2.57
N ILE A 278 -1.28 8.56 1.76
CA ILE A 278 -1.69 8.24 0.39
C ILE A 278 -1.77 6.73 0.22
N ASP A 279 -2.44 6.29 -0.84
CA ASP A 279 -2.52 4.86 -1.20
C ASP A 279 -2.96 3.96 -0.04
N VAL A 280 -3.92 4.46 0.76
CA VAL A 280 -4.46 3.72 1.90
C VAL A 280 -5.07 2.43 1.39
N THR A 281 -4.50 1.28 1.72
CA THR A 281 -4.91 -0.02 1.15
C THR A 281 -6.27 -0.51 1.67
N GLY A 282 -6.80 0.18 2.68
CA GLY A 282 -8.14 0.03 3.24
C GLY A 282 -8.31 -1.21 4.11
N PHE A 283 -9.54 -1.71 4.21
CA PHE A 283 -9.92 -2.76 5.16
C PHE A 283 -9.27 -4.12 4.85
N ARG A 284 -8.25 -4.48 5.62
CA ARG A 284 -7.54 -5.78 5.50
C ARG A 284 -7.79 -6.74 6.67
N TYR A 285 -8.49 -6.30 7.73
CA TYR A 285 -8.99 -7.12 8.85
C TYR A 285 -7.91 -7.88 9.62
N ALA A 286 -6.71 -7.34 9.67
CA ALA A 286 -5.60 -7.97 10.35
C ALA A 286 -5.31 -7.27 11.68
N ARG A 287 -4.91 -8.07 12.68
CA ARG A 287 -4.20 -7.62 13.90
C ARG A 287 -4.95 -6.56 14.72
N GLU A 288 -6.20 -6.82 15.06
CA GLU A 288 -6.85 -6.07 16.14
C GLU A 288 -6.10 -6.27 17.46
N ASN A 289 -5.82 -7.53 17.79
CA ASN A 289 -5.05 -7.93 18.96
C ASN A 289 -3.64 -8.35 18.55
N ASP A 290 -2.72 -8.33 19.53
CA ASP A 290 -1.36 -8.83 19.35
C ASP A 290 -1.41 -10.28 18.86
N VAL A 291 -0.61 -10.59 17.84
CA VAL A 291 -0.52 -11.94 17.27
C VAL A 291 0.79 -12.57 17.70
N PRO A 292 0.77 -13.76 18.35
CA PRO A 292 1.98 -14.48 18.70
C PRO A 292 2.88 -14.66 17.48
N ALA A 293 4.19 -14.46 17.65
CA ALA A 293 5.18 -14.68 16.62
C ALA A 293 6.12 -15.79 17.10
N GLY A 294 5.81 -17.04 16.75
CA GLY A 294 6.58 -18.22 17.17
C GLY A 294 6.89 -18.28 18.68
N PRO A 295 7.76 -19.19 19.12
CA PRO A 295 8.19 -19.26 20.52
C PRO A 295 9.31 -18.27 20.88
N ARG A 296 9.99 -17.67 19.88
CA ARG A 296 11.19 -16.85 20.06
C ARG A 296 11.08 -15.44 19.50
N ASP A 297 10.06 -15.14 18.70
CA ASP A 297 9.91 -13.81 18.12
C ASP A 297 9.00 -12.95 19.00
N ARG A 298 9.21 -11.64 18.95
CA ARG A 298 8.32 -10.71 19.64
C ARG A 298 6.94 -10.77 18.99
N PRO A 299 5.85 -10.77 19.77
CA PRO A 299 4.51 -10.75 19.22
C PRO A 299 4.36 -9.56 18.26
N ARG A 300 3.67 -9.80 17.15
CA ARG A 300 3.34 -8.71 16.21
C ARG A 300 2.24 -7.89 16.86
N HIS A 301 2.44 -6.59 16.95
CA HIS A 301 1.48 -5.73 17.62
C HIS A 301 0.14 -5.70 16.88
N GLY A 302 -0.93 -5.50 17.65
CA GLY A 302 -2.26 -5.18 17.17
C GLY A 302 -2.64 -3.73 17.45
N TRP A 303 -3.47 -3.15 16.57
CA TRP A 303 -3.86 -1.73 16.67
C TRP A 303 -4.73 -1.44 17.89
N GLY A 304 -5.48 -2.44 18.37
CA GLY A 304 -6.42 -2.29 19.48
C GLY A 304 -5.75 -1.83 20.77
N LYS A 305 -4.53 -2.31 21.02
CA LYS A 305 -3.74 -1.94 22.22
C LYS A 305 -3.43 -0.44 22.28
N VAL A 306 -3.22 0.21 21.13
CA VAL A 306 -2.95 1.65 21.06
C VAL A 306 -4.23 2.46 21.23
N ILE A 307 -5.36 1.97 20.71
CA ILE A 307 -6.68 2.59 20.93
C ILE A 307 -7.08 2.50 22.41
N ASP A 308 -6.82 1.38 23.07
CA ASP A 308 -7.11 1.20 24.48
C ASP A 308 -6.17 2.06 25.35
N THR A 309 -4.87 2.07 25.01
CA THR A 309 -3.83 2.79 25.74
C THR A 309 -2.99 3.68 24.81
N PRO A 310 -3.42 4.92 24.51
CA PRO A 310 -2.70 5.82 23.59
C PRO A 310 -1.25 6.11 23.96
N ALA A 311 -0.88 6.00 25.24
CA ALA A 311 0.50 6.16 25.69
C ALA A 311 1.50 5.15 25.09
N LEU A 312 1.00 4.03 24.55
CA LEU A 312 1.83 3.01 23.89
C LEU A 312 2.11 3.32 22.41
N ALA A 313 1.56 4.41 21.87
CA ALA A 313 1.66 4.74 20.45
C ALA A 313 3.11 4.81 19.96
N LEU A 314 4.01 5.42 20.74
CA LEU A 314 5.41 5.55 20.37
C LEU A 314 6.09 4.18 20.16
N ASP A 315 5.91 3.28 21.14
CA ASP A 315 6.56 1.97 21.14
C ASP A 315 5.95 1.04 20.09
N VAL A 316 4.62 1.06 19.95
CA VAL A 316 3.90 0.16 19.04
C VAL A 316 4.01 0.60 17.59
N LEU A 317 3.79 1.90 17.29
CA LEU A 317 3.70 2.37 15.91
C LEU A 317 5.07 2.46 15.22
N LEU A 318 6.15 2.59 15.99
CA LEU A 318 7.53 2.56 15.48
C LEU A 318 8.18 1.17 15.59
N ASP A 319 7.47 0.15 16.09
CA ASP A 319 7.97 -1.22 16.10
C ASP A 319 8.06 -1.78 14.68
N GLY A 320 9.07 -2.62 14.43
CA GLY A 320 9.32 -3.20 13.11
C GLY A 320 8.20 -4.10 12.59
N SER A 321 7.29 -4.58 13.46
CA SER A 321 6.09 -5.32 13.05
C SER A 321 4.98 -4.43 12.49
N VAL A 322 5.06 -3.10 12.71
CA VAL A 322 4.13 -2.06 12.24
C VAL A 322 4.82 -1.19 11.19
N MET A 323 5.86 -0.44 11.57
CA MET A 323 6.66 0.38 10.65
C MET A 323 7.90 -0.42 10.20
N ASN A 324 7.74 -1.24 9.17
CA ASN A 324 8.82 -2.08 8.65
C ASN A 324 9.85 -1.31 7.78
N SER A 325 11.01 -1.92 7.51
CA SER A 325 12.11 -1.30 6.76
C SER A 325 11.93 -1.27 5.24
N ARG A 326 10.76 -1.61 4.68
CA ARG A 326 10.52 -1.69 3.23
C ARG A 326 10.85 -0.39 2.49
N TYR A 327 10.52 0.76 3.08
CA TYR A 327 10.82 2.07 2.50
C TYR A 327 12.33 2.26 2.27
N ALA A 328 13.16 1.75 3.19
CA ALA A 328 14.61 1.75 3.16
C ALA A 328 15.20 0.35 2.87
N LYS A 329 14.51 -0.47 2.06
CA LYS A 329 14.90 -1.88 1.83
C LYS A 329 16.39 -2.03 1.46
N GLY A 330 17.11 -2.81 2.26
CA GLY A 330 18.54 -3.07 2.09
C GLY A 330 19.46 -2.03 2.75
N LEU A 331 18.89 -1.06 3.47
CA LEU A 331 19.57 -0.02 4.25
C LEU A 331 19.11 -0.13 5.72
N ASP A 332 19.25 -1.30 6.33
CA ASP A 332 18.65 -1.59 7.64
C ASP A 332 19.23 -0.70 8.76
N SER A 333 20.51 -0.31 8.67
CA SER A 333 21.15 0.64 9.57
C SER A 333 20.49 2.03 9.51
N VAL A 334 20.13 2.49 8.31
CA VAL A 334 19.42 3.75 8.10
C VAL A 334 18.01 3.67 8.68
N HIS A 335 17.29 2.57 8.46
CA HIS A 335 15.98 2.37 9.07
C HIS A 335 16.02 2.45 10.60
N ALA A 336 16.97 1.76 11.23
CA ALA A 336 17.15 1.82 12.68
C ALA A 336 17.43 3.24 13.17
N ALA A 337 18.34 3.95 12.48
CA ALA A 337 18.66 5.34 12.79
C ALA A 337 17.46 6.28 12.67
N VAL A 338 16.64 6.13 11.62
CA VAL A 338 15.40 6.90 11.44
C VAL A 338 14.44 6.64 12.59
N VAL A 339 14.20 5.37 12.95
CA VAL A 339 13.30 4.99 14.05
C VAL A 339 13.76 5.61 15.37
N ASP A 340 15.06 5.61 15.65
CA ASP A 340 15.62 6.25 16.85
C ASP A 340 15.41 7.76 16.85
N CYS A 341 15.66 8.43 15.71
CA CYS A 341 15.41 9.88 15.57
C CYS A 341 13.93 10.23 15.76
N LEU A 342 13.01 9.46 15.19
CA LEU A 342 11.57 9.65 15.36
C LEU A 342 11.17 9.45 16.82
N ARG A 343 11.70 8.42 17.48
CA ARG A 343 11.42 8.10 18.87
C ARG A 343 11.83 9.23 19.82
N ASP A 344 12.96 9.87 19.55
CA ASP A 344 13.48 10.95 20.38
C ASP A 344 12.84 12.30 20.06
N ALA A 345 12.78 12.68 18.78
CA ALA A 345 12.35 14.01 18.36
C ALA A 345 10.82 14.21 18.43
N LEU A 346 10.05 13.13 18.26
CA LEU A 346 8.58 13.19 18.20
C LEU A 346 7.90 12.50 19.39
N ARG A 347 8.64 12.22 20.47
CA ARG A 347 8.12 11.56 21.68
C ARG A 347 6.84 12.19 22.20
N GLU A 348 6.85 13.52 22.30
CA GLU A 348 5.73 14.31 22.85
C GLU A 348 4.52 14.37 21.90
N ASN A 349 4.69 14.04 20.62
CA ASN A 349 3.59 13.97 19.65
C ASN A 349 2.79 12.67 19.75
N ALA A 350 3.42 11.55 20.10
CA ALA A 350 2.84 10.22 19.93
C ALA A 350 1.54 10.01 20.71
N THR A 351 1.53 10.33 22.00
CA THR A 351 0.35 10.14 22.85
C THR A 351 -0.80 11.07 22.46
N PRO A 352 -0.61 12.40 22.30
CA PRO A 352 -1.69 13.30 21.87
C PRO A 352 -2.27 12.96 20.50
N GLU A 353 -1.43 12.57 19.55
CA GLU A 353 -1.89 12.16 18.22
C GLU A 353 -2.71 10.86 18.27
N ALA A 354 -2.29 9.86 19.04
CA ALA A 354 -3.07 8.64 19.21
C ALA A 354 -4.40 8.89 19.95
N GLN A 355 -4.42 9.80 20.93
CA GLN A 355 -5.66 10.24 21.58
C GLN A 355 -6.61 10.91 20.58
N THR A 356 -6.07 11.72 19.66
CA THR A 356 -6.87 12.35 18.60
C THR A 356 -7.55 11.30 17.73
N VAL A 357 -6.84 10.24 17.34
CA VAL A 357 -7.41 9.12 16.58
C VAL A 357 -8.51 8.41 17.38
N LYS A 358 -8.25 8.09 18.66
CA LYS A 358 -9.25 7.47 19.55
C LYS A 358 -10.51 8.32 19.63
N HIS A 359 -10.38 9.60 19.97
CA HIS A 359 -11.52 10.51 20.12
C HIS A 359 -12.30 10.68 18.82
N TRP A 360 -11.59 10.76 17.69
CA TRP A 360 -12.23 10.87 16.39
C TRP A 360 -13.06 9.63 16.05
N TYR A 361 -12.52 8.42 16.26
CA TYR A 361 -13.30 7.20 16.10
C TYR A 361 -14.48 7.13 17.08
N ALA A 362 -14.28 7.52 18.34
CA ALA A 362 -15.36 7.52 19.33
C ALA A 362 -16.53 8.44 18.92
N ALA A 363 -16.22 9.57 18.28
CA ALA A 363 -17.18 10.54 17.77
C ALA A 363 -17.74 10.22 16.36
N LEU A 364 -17.23 9.18 15.69
CA LEU A 364 -17.62 8.87 14.31
C LEU A 364 -19.09 8.43 14.23
N ASP A 365 -19.82 9.01 13.28
CA ASP A 365 -21.16 8.55 12.92
C ASP A 365 -21.02 7.28 12.06
N VAL A 366 -21.24 6.13 12.69
CA VAL A 366 -21.20 4.80 12.06
C VAL A 366 -22.25 4.71 10.95
N HIS A 367 -23.44 5.26 11.13
CA HIS A 367 -24.49 5.19 10.13
C HIS A 367 -24.11 5.98 8.87
N ALA A 368 -23.62 7.21 9.04
CA ALA A 368 -23.12 8.01 7.91
C ALA A 368 -21.91 7.35 7.22
N SER A 369 -20.97 6.79 7.98
CA SER A 369 -19.76 6.16 7.43
C SER A 369 -20.10 4.90 6.62
N THR A 370 -20.98 4.05 7.15
CA THR A 370 -21.44 2.83 6.47
C THR A 370 -22.34 3.16 5.26
N ALA A 371 -23.15 4.23 5.34
CA ALA A 371 -23.92 4.72 4.19
C ALA A 371 -23.02 5.22 3.05
N SER A 372 -21.93 5.93 3.37
CA SER A 372 -20.94 6.38 2.38
C SER A 372 -20.24 5.21 1.69
N LEU A 373 -19.84 4.17 2.44
CA LEU A 373 -19.30 2.94 1.87
C LEU A 373 -20.29 2.27 0.89
N ARG A 374 -21.57 2.18 1.27
CA ARG A 374 -22.62 1.65 0.38
C ARG A 374 -22.87 2.55 -0.83
N ALA A 375 -22.65 3.86 -0.72
CA ALA A 375 -22.76 4.80 -1.84
C ALA A 375 -21.65 4.58 -2.88
N LEU A 376 -20.43 4.23 -2.47
CA LEU A 376 -19.36 3.85 -3.41
C LEU A 376 -19.75 2.67 -4.29
N HIS A 377 -20.45 1.67 -3.72
CA HIS A 377 -20.99 0.56 -4.50
C HIS A 377 -22.02 1.02 -5.55
N ARG A 378 -22.90 1.97 -5.20
CA ARG A 378 -23.83 2.57 -6.19
C ARG A 378 -23.09 3.29 -7.31
N GLY A 379 -21.91 3.86 -7.05
CA GLY A 379 -21.03 4.44 -8.05
C GLY A 379 -20.53 3.43 -9.11
N LEU A 380 -20.65 2.13 -8.85
CA LEU A 380 -20.28 1.05 -9.77
C LEU A 380 -21.48 0.53 -10.59
N ALA A 381 -22.68 1.10 -10.44
CA ALA A 381 -23.87 0.65 -11.15
C ALA A 381 -23.70 0.63 -12.68
N GLY A 382 -22.94 1.58 -13.23
CA GLY A 382 -22.66 1.67 -14.67
C GLY A 382 -21.85 0.50 -15.25
N ILE A 383 -21.20 -0.29 -14.40
CA ILE A 383 -20.42 -1.48 -14.80
C ILE A 383 -20.99 -2.77 -14.21
N ALA A 384 -22.11 -2.71 -13.48
CA ALA A 384 -22.66 -3.87 -12.77
C ALA A 384 -23.04 -5.04 -13.70
N ALA A 385 -23.35 -4.74 -14.97
CA ALA A 385 -23.68 -5.74 -15.99
C ALA A 385 -22.44 -6.27 -16.76
N SER A 386 -21.23 -5.77 -16.46
CA SER A 386 -20.03 -6.24 -17.15
C SER A 386 -19.75 -7.72 -16.83
N PRO A 387 -19.34 -8.55 -17.81
CA PRO A 387 -19.15 -10.00 -17.61
C PRO A 387 -18.15 -10.39 -16.51
N TRP A 388 -17.17 -9.51 -16.25
CA TRP A 388 -16.15 -9.70 -15.23
C TRP A 388 -16.62 -9.37 -13.80
N MET A 389 -17.76 -8.70 -13.64
CA MET A 389 -18.23 -8.29 -12.32
C MET A 389 -18.51 -9.50 -11.42
N PRO A 390 -18.07 -9.46 -10.16
CA PRO A 390 -18.41 -10.50 -9.20
C PRO A 390 -19.91 -10.63 -8.95
N ASP A 391 -20.31 -11.78 -8.44
CA ASP A 391 -21.68 -11.98 -7.96
C ASP A 391 -22.07 -10.94 -6.90
N ALA A 392 -23.24 -10.31 -7.07
CA ALA A 392 -23.72 -9.25 -6.19
C ALA A 392 -23.80 -9.66 -4.71
N GLY A 393 -24.10 -10.93 -4.42
CA GLY A 393 -24.11 -11.46 -3.07
C GLY A 393 -22.73 -11.42 -2.40
N LEU A 394 -21.66 -11.72 -3.15
CA LEU A 394 -20.27 -11.61 -2.66
C LEU A 394 -19.86 -10.16 -2.45
N VAL A 395 -20.33 -9.26 -3.32
CA VAL A 395 -20.08 -7.82 -3.17
C VAL A 395 -20.72 -7.29 -1.87
N ASN A 396 -21.99 -7.63 -1.63
CA ASN A 396 -22.67 -7.23 -0.40
C ASN A 396 -21.99 -7.81 0.85
N GLN A 397 -21.58 -9.08 0.82
CA GLN A 397 -20.90 -9.73 1.94
C GLN A 397 -19.64 -8.97 2.38
N VAL A 398 -18.78 -8.54 1.44
CA VAL A 398 -17.55 -7.83 1.79
C VAL A 398 -17.82 -6.38 2.19
N LEU A 399 -18.86 -5.73 1.63
CA LEU A 399 -19.30 -4.40 2.09
C LEU A 399 -19.85 -4.42 3.52
N GLU A 400 -20.65 -5.44 3.87
CA GLU A 400 -21.14 -5.66 5.23
C GLU A 400 -19.97 -5.87 6.20
N ARG A 401 -19.03 -6.73 5.82
CA ARG A 401 -17.80 -6.95 6.58
C ARG A 401 -17.04 -5.64 6.84
N ASN A 402 -16.95 -4.74 5.84
CA ASN A 402 -16.25 -3.45 5.98
C ASN A 402 -17.03 -2.51 6.93
N ALA A 403 -18.35 -2.57 6.91
CA ALA A 403 -19.21 -1.82 7.81
C ALA A 403 -19.08 -2.31 9.26
N ASP A 404 -19.07 -3.63 9.47
CA ASP A 404 -18.86 -4.25 10.79
C ASP A 404 -17.52 -3.82 11.38
N PHE A 405 -16.48 -3.78 10.56
CA PHE A 405 -15.16 -3.35 10.99
C PHE A 405 -15.11 -1.89 11.49
N ILE A 406 -15.79 -0.97 10.78
CA ILE A 406 -15.91 0.41 11.24
C ILE A 406 -16.64 0.43 12.59
N ASN A 407 -17.71 -0.36 12.73
CA ASN A 407 -18.46 -0.44 13.97
C ASN A 407 -17.62 -0.98 15.13
N ASP A 408 -16.79 -2.00 14.89
CA ASP A 408 -15.91 -2.61 15.91
C ASP A 408 -14.89 -1.59 16.45
N ILE A 409 -14.22 -0.85 15.57
CA ILE A 409 -13.24 0.17 15.98
C ILE A 409 -13.92 1.30 16.75
N VAL A 410 -15.09 1.74 16.30
CA VAL A 410 -15.85 2.80 16.97
C VAL A 410 -16.32 2.33 18.35
N HIS A 411 -16.80 1.09 18.46
CA HIS A 411 -17.19 0.51 19.75
C HIS A 411 -16.00 0.50 20.71
N ARG A 412 -14.86 -0.03 20.26
CA ARG A 412 -13.63 -0.09 21.06
C ARG A 412 -13.10 1.28 21.45
N ALA A 413 -13.19 2.27 20.57
CA ALA A 413 -12.75 3.64 20.87
C ALA A 413 -13.64 4.35 21.92
N ARG A 414 -14.92 3.96 22.05
CA ARG A 414 -15.87 4.50 23.03
C ARG A 414 -15.74 3.86 24.41
N THR A 415 -15.18 2.66 24.48
CA THR A 415 -14.87 1.94 25.72
C THR A 415 -13.47 2.26 26.22
#